data_AF-A0A7D5V8P9-F1
#
_entry.id   AF-A0A7D5V8P9-F1
#
_cell.length_a   1.000
_cell.length_b   1.000
_cell.length_c   1.000
_cell.angle_alpha   90.00
_cell.angle_beta   90.00
_cell.angle_gamma   90.00
#
_symmetry.space_group_name_H-M   'P 1'
#
loop_
_entity.id
_entity.type
_entity.pdbx_description
1 polymer ?
#
loop_
_entity_poly.entity_id
_entity_poly.type
_entity_poly.pdbx_seq_one_letter_code
_entity_poly.pdbx_strand_id
1 'polypeptide(L)'
;MRKTILAILLASAATHSLASPFCPWKIPSTEAKSERFINLTVVQFIVQNDEELQISYGGGNLGSGHDLRIPTKNRDEGSKLLKSMLDTAKQCDK
;
A
#
# COMPACT_ATOMS: atom_id res chain seq x y z
N MET A 1 28.82 -49.42 -15.67
CA MET A 1 28.27 -49.22 -14.32
C MET A 1 28.74 -47.87 -13.79
N ARG A 2 27.98 -46.81 -14.08
CA ARG A 2 27.19 -46.05 -13.08
C ARG A 2 28.01 -45.43 -11.96
N LYS A 3 28.54 -44.22 -12.16
CA LYS A 3 28.73 -43.19 -11.12
C LYS A 3 28.70 -41.79 -11.75
N THR A 4 27.53 -41.38 -12.26
CA THR A 4 27.26 -39.97 -12.57
C THR A 4 26.84 -39.32 -11.26
N ILE A 5 27.80 -38.71 -10.56
CA ILE A 5 27.53 -37.95 -9.33
C ILE A 5 26.91 -36.63 -9.79
N LEU A 6 25.59 -36.56 -9.64
CA LEU A 6 24.76 -35.39 -9.89
C LEU A 6 25.11 -34.32 -8.85
N ALA A 7 26.00 -33.40 -9.21
CA ALA A 7 26.22 -32.18 -8.46
C ALA A 7 24.96 -31.30 -8.58
N ILE A 8 24.01 -31.52 -7.68
CA ILE A 8 22.91 -30.59 -7.45
C ILE A 8 23.54 -29.36 -6.81
N LEU A 9 23.91 -28.42 -7.67
CA LEU A 9 24.10 -27.02 -7.32
C LEU A 9 22.87 -26.60 -6.50
N LEU A 10 23.02 -26.49 -5.19
CA LEU A 10 22.17 -25.67 -4.35
C LEU A 10 22.36 -24.23 -4.84
N ALA A 11 21.67 -23.89 -5.93
CA ALA A 11 21.37 -22.52 -6.24
C ALA A 11 20.51 -22.02 -5.09
N SER A 12 21.13 -21.30 -4.16
CA SER A 12 20.45 -20.40 -3.24
C SER A 12 19.69 -19.38 -4.10
N ALA A 13 18.52 -19.78 -4.59
CA ALA A 13 17.51 -18.84 -5.03
C ALA A 13 17.14 -18.08 -3.77
N ALA A 14 17.80 -16.94 -3.55
CA ALA A 14 17.26 -15.90 -2.71
C ALA A 14 15.86 -15.64 -3.26
N THR A 15 14.87 -16.25 -2.62
CA THR A 15 13.46 -15.97 -2.84
C THR A 15 13.34 -14.49 -2.57
N HIS A 16 13.35 -13.68 -3.63
CA HIS A 16 12.87 -12.32 -3.56
C HIS A 16 11.49 -12.46 -2.92
N SER A 17 11.36 -11.91 -1.72
CA SER A 17 10.09 -11.95 -1.00
C SER A 17 9.04 -11.40 -1.97
N LEU A 18 8.13 -12.26 -2.43
CA LEU A 18 7.06 -11.87 -3.37
C LEU A 18 6.03 -10.95 -2.69
N ALA A 19 6.22 -10.63 -1.41
CA ALA A 19 5.44 -9.64 -0.70
C ALA A 19 5.89 -8.23 -1.11
N SER A 20 4.97 -7.45 -1.66
CA SER A 20 5.19 -6.01 -1.88
C SER A 20 5.62 -5.37 -0.56
N PRO A 21 6.70 -4.56 -0.56
CA PRO A 21 7.22 -3.94 0.65
C PRO A 21 6.15 -3.08 1.33
N PHE A 22 6.21 -3.02 2.66
CA PHE A 22 5.30 -2.17 3.44
C PHE A 22 5.42 -0.72 2.97
N CYS A 23 4.31 -0.11 2.52
CA CYS A 23 4.28 1.22 1.91
C CYS A 23 3.44 2.18 2.76
N PRO A 24 4.00 2.71 3.86
CA PRO A 24 3.25 3.57 4.77
C PRO A 24 3.04 4.96 4.17
N TRP A 25 1.80 5.41 4.15
CA TRP A 25 1.44 6.80 3.91
C TRP A 25 0.81 7.41 5.16
N LYS A 26 1.28 8.59 5.56
CA LYS A 26 0.80 9.28 6.76
C LYS A 26 -0.57 9.88 6.49
N ILE A 27 -1.55 9.51 7.29
CA ILE A 27 -2.91 10.07 7.23
C ILE A 27 -2.84 11.49 7.83
N PRO A 28 -3.22 12.54 7.08
CA PRO A 28 -3.36 13.87 7.62
C PRO A 28 -4.39 13.84 8.76
N SER A 29 -3.98 14.29 9.94
CA SER A 29 -4.86 14.41 11.09
C SER A 29 -4.73 15.82 11.64
N THR A 30 -5.87 16.47 11.85
CA THR A 30 -5.95 17.79 12.47
C THR A 30 -6.01 17.73 13.99
N GLU A 31 -6.35 16.57 14.59
CA GLU A 31 -6.73 16.50 16.02
C GLU A 31 -6.18 15.30 16.81
N ALA A 32 -5.37 14.41 16.21
CA ALA A 32 -4.97 13.18 16.89
C ALA A 32 -3.73 13.35 17.79
N LYS A 33 -3.80 12.78 19.00
CA LYS A 33 -2.66 12.54 19.90
C LYS A 33 -1.68 11.47 19.37
N SER A 34 -1.98 10.85 18.24
CA SER A 34 -1.18 9.82 17.61
C SER A 34 -1.17 9.99 16.09
N GLU A 35 -0.01 9.71 15.49
CA GLU A 35 0.12 9.68 14.04
C GLU A 35 -0.41 8.36 13.50
N ARG A 36 -1.27 8.43 12.49
CA ARG A 36 -1.83 7.25 11.83
C ARG A 36 -1.24 7.11 10.43
N PHE A 37 -0.97 5.87 10.05
CA PHE A 37 -0.46 5.53 8.73
C PHE A 37 -1.35 4.46 8.13
N ILE A 38 -1.55 4.54 6.81
CA ILE A 38 -2.19 3.48 6.02
C ILE A 38 -1.12 2.84 5.15
N ASN A 39 -1.15 1.50 5.06
CA ASN A 39 -0.32 0.80 4.10
C ASN A 39 -0.97 0.86 2.71
N LEU A 40 -0.32 1.51 1.75
CA LEU A 40 -0.87 1.69 0.41
C LEU A 40 -0.97 0.38 -0.37
N THR A 41 -0.24 -0.67 0.00
CA THR A 41 -0.28 -1.96 -0.70
C THR A 41 -1.58 -2.74 -0.48
N VAL A 42 -2.43 -2.31 0.47
CA VAL A 42 -3.74 -2.93 0.76
C VAL A 42 -4.93 -2.03 0.41
N VAL A 43 -4.70 -0.91 -0.27
CA VAL A 43 -5.77 -0.04 -0.77
C VAL A 43 -6.40 -0.69 -2.00
N GLN A 44 -7.72 -0.80 -2.01
CA GLN A 44 -8.49 -1.39 -3.12
C GLN A 44 -8.97 -0.34 -4.10
N PHE A 45 -9.56 0.74 -3.60
CA PHE A 45 -10.02 1.86 -4.43
C PHE A 45 -10.07 3.16 -3.63
N ILE A 46 -10.10 4.26 -4.36
CA ILE A 46 -10.15 5.62 -3.83
C ILE A 46 -11.29 6.35 -4.55
N VAL A 47 -12.17 7.00 -3.79
CA VAL A 47 -13.20 7.89 -4.29
C VAL A 47 -12.84 9.31 -3.89
N GLN A 48 -12.83 10.22 -4.86
CA GLN A 48 -12.64 11.65 -4.63
C GLN A 48 -13.90 12.39 -5.05
N ASN A 49 -14.49 13.14 -4.10
CA ASN A 49 -15.56 14.08 -4.37
C ASN A 49 -15.10 15.50 -3.94
N ASP A 50 -16.04 16.43 -3.83
CA ASP A 50 -15.72 17.83 -3.53
C ASP A 50 -15.54 18.10 -2.02
N GLU A 51 -15.95 17.17 -1.16
CA GLU A 51 -15.99 17.30 0.29
C GLU A 51 -15.03 16.35 1.02
N GLU A 52 -14.61 15.25 0.38
CA GLU A 52 -13.74 14.25 0.98
C GLU A 52 -12.96 13.40 -0.03
N LEU A 53 -11.90 12.77 0.50
CA LEU A 53 -11.21 11.65 -0.10
C LEU A 53 -11.53 10.37 0.71
N GLN A 54 -12.26 9.44 0.12
CA GLN A 54 -12.54 8.12 0.69
C GLN A 54 -11.54 7.10 0.17
N ILE A 55 -10.96 6.32 1.08
CA ILE A 55 -9.99 5.27 0.79
C ILE A 55 -10.55 3.96 1.36
N SER A 56 -10.80 3.00 0.49
CA SER A 56 -11.25 1.66 0.88
C SER A 56 -10.07 0.70 0.83
N TYR A 57 -9.81 0.01 1.94
CA TYR A 57 -8.60 -0.79 2.13
C TYR A 57 -8.84 -2.03 3.00
N GLY A 58 -7.94 -2.99 2.92
CA GLY A 58 -8.17 -4.32 3.52
C GLY A 58 -9.30 -5.04 2.78
N GLY A 59 -9.60 -6.29 3.15
CA GLY A 59 -10.73 -7.01 2.55
C GLY A 59 -10.48 -7.72 1.22
N GLY A 60 -9.30 -8.34 1.04
CA GLY A 60 -9.03 -9.26 -0.09
C GLY A 60 -10.00 -10.45 -0.12
N ASN A 61 -9.65 -11.55 -0.79
CA ASN A 61 -10.59 -12.65 -1.11
C ASN A 61 -11.36 -13.28 0.09
N LEU A 62 -10.98 -13.00 1.34
CA LEU A 62 -11.62 -13.52 2.57
C LEU A 62 -11.66 -12.51 3.74
N GLY A 63 -11.35 -11.21 3.52
CA GLY A 63 -11.16 -10.25 4.62
C GLY A 63 -12.33 -9.28 4.82
N SER A 64 -12.41 -8.65 6.00
CA SER A 64 -13.26 -7.47 6.23
C SER A 64 -12.66 -6.26 5.52
N GLY A 65 -13.45 -5.57 4.70
CA GLY A 65 -13.07 -4.27 4.13
C GLY A 65 -13.18 -3.16 5.18
N HIS A 66 -12.36 -2.12 5.04
CA HIS A 66 -12.37 -0.93 5.88
C HIS A 66 -12.42 0.34 5.02
N ASP A 67 -12.99 1.40 5.58
CA ASP A 67 -13.04 2.71 4.96
C ASP A 67 -12.34 3.76 5.83
N LEU A 68 -11.54 4.60 5.20
CA LEU A 68 -11.00 5.83 5.75
C LEU A 68 -11.57 7.00 4.95
N ARG A 69 -12.15 7.98 5.65
CA ARG A 69 -12.62 9.24 5.05
C ARG A 69 -11.77 10.38 5.56
N ILE A 70 -11.21 11.17 4.64
CA ILE A 70 -10.44 12.36 4.93
C ILE A 70 -11.26 13.55 4.42
N PRO A 71 -11.85 14.36 5.31
CA PRO A 71 -12.55 15.58 4.90
C PRO A 71 -11.60 16.54 4.20
N THR A 72 -12.09 17.18 3.13
CA THR A 72 -11.37 18.17 2.34
C THR A 72 -12.25 19.40 2.12
N LYS A 73 -11.65 20.59 2.06
CA LYS A 73 -12.40 21.84 1.86
C LYS A 73 -12.95 21.96 0.44
N ASN A 74 -12.28 21.32 -0.52
CA ASN A 74 -12.65 21.32 -1.93
C ASN A 74 -11.93 20.18 -2.66
N ARG A 75 -12.35 19.97 -3.91
CA ARG A 75 -11.77 18.99 -4.84
C ARG A 75 -10.25 19.14 -5.01
N ASP A 76 -9.72 20.37 -5.05
CA ASP A 76 -8.29 20.61 -5.25
C ASP A 76 -7.44 20.11 -4.07
N GLU A 77 -7.94 20.28 -2.85
CA GLU A 77 -7.31 19.71 -1.64
C GLU A 77 -7.30 18.18 -1.71
N GLY A 78 -8.44 17.56 -2.08
CA GLY A 78 -8.51 16.12 -2.32
C GLY A 78 -7.52 15.64 -3.38
N SER A 79 -7.38 16.36 -4.48
CA SER A 79 -6.42 16.03 -5.54
C SER A 79 -4.96 16.16 -5.09
N LYS A 80 -4.63 17.10 -4.20
CA LYS A 80 -3.29 17.20 -3.60
C LYS A 80 -2.97 16.00 -2.70
N LEU A 81 -3.95 15.56 -1.90
CA LEU A 81 -3.81 14.36 -1.06
C LEU A 81 -3.62 13.11 -1.92
N LEU A 82 -4.48 12.91 -2.92
CA LEU A 82 -4.37 11.79 -3.85
C LEU A 82 -3.01 11.80 -4.56
N LYS A 83 -2.56 12.96 -5.04
CA LYS A 83 -1.23 13.10 -5.65
C LYS A 83 -0.11 12.69 -4.68
N SER A 84 -0.18 13.09 -3.41
CA SER A 84 0.78 12.68 -2.40
C SER A 84 0.81 11.16 -2.22
N MET A 85 -0.35 10.51 -2.13
CA MET A 85 -0.43 9.04 -2.04
C MET A 85 0.21 8.36 -3.25
N LEU A 86 -0.10 8.85 -4.46
CA LEU A 86 0.46 8.30 -5.71
C LEU A 86 1.98 8.50 -5.78
N ASP A 87 2.48 9.65 -5.35
CA ASP A 87 3.92 9.94 -5.37
C ASP A 87 4.67 9.10 -4.32
N THR A 88 4.07 8.81 -3.16
CA THR A 88 4.59 7.84 -2.19
C THR A 88 4.58 6.42 -2.75
N ALA A 89 3.47 5.96 -3.35
CA ALA A 89 3.37 4.62 -3.92
C ALA A 89 4.44 4.35 -4.98
N LYS A 90 4.73 5.33 -5.85
CA LYS A 90 5.81 5.25 -6.86
C LYS A 90 7.22 5.06 -6.27
N GLN A 91 7.41 5.37 -4.99
CA GLN A 91 8.69 5.23 -4.30
C GLN A 91 8.80 3.93 -3.52
N CYS A 92 7.69 3.24 -3.24
CA CYS A 92 7.70 2.06 -2.38
C CYS A 92 8.31 0.81 -3.04
N ASP A 93 8.29 0.73 -4.37
CA ASP A 93 8.86 -0.40 -5.13
C ASP A 93 10.24 -0.08 -5.75
N LYS A 94 10.88 1.02 -5.35
CA LYS A 94 12.24 1.40 -5.78
C LYS A 94 13.28 0.91 -4.80
#